data_AF-A0A2M7PK32-F1
#
_entry.id   AF-A0A2M7PK32-F1
#
_cell.length_a   1.000
_cell.length_b   1.000
_cell.length_c   1.000
_cell.angle_alpha   90.00
_cell.angle_beta   90.00
_cell.angle_gamma   90.00
#
_symmetry.space_group_name_H-M   'P 1'
#
loop_
_entity.id
_entity.type
_entity.pdbx_description
1 polymer ?
#
loop_
_entity_poly.entity_id
_entity_poly.type
_entity_poly.pdbx_seq_one_letter_code
_entity_poly.pdbx_strand_id
1 'polypeptide(L)'
;TGVGMLVFMASMWHRFIYIDDAFFGEQSFWLAKEGVVKTATLIDFLGCDHRLFSYHKLNIFIGALLIKVFGWSVNPLRFITLVFLIGFLWVLYYFFKSNKDWFSRDHLIVTVFIILFNPLIVLYAFTFRPEIWVMFFGFSSYWLLEKSFVNTHAQRILILSGMLAGLAFLTHLNGLIFSVAGLMVLLLA
;
A
#
# COMPACT_ATOMS: atom_id res chain seq x y z
N THR A 1 18.94 -1.29 22.48
CA THR A 1 17.84 -1.11 21.49
C THR A 1 17.76 0.28 20.84
N GLY A 2 18.60 1.28 21.19
CA GLY A 2 18.69 2.54 20.40
C GLY A 2 19.63 2.46 19.18
N VAL A 3 20.76 1.76 19.31
CA VAL A 3 21.79 1.67 18.25
C VAL A 3 21.28 0.99 16.98
N GLY A 4 20.50 -0.09 17.10
CA GLY A 4 19.91 -0.77 15.93
C GLY A 4 18.94 0.12 15.16
N MET A 5 18.16 0.97 15.85
CA MET A 5 17.22 1.89 15.21
C MET A 5 17.95 3.08 14.55
N LEU A 6 19.05 3.55 15.14
CA LEU A 6 19.92 4.56 14.54
C LEU A 6 20.67 4.04 13.32
N VAL A 7 21.22 2.82 13.37
CA VAL A 7 21.85 2.15 12.22
C VAL A 7 20.82 1.90 11.12
N PHE A 8 19.60 1.49 11.49
CA PHE A 8 18.48 1.36 10.56
C PHE A 8 18.17 2.71 9.89
N MET A 9 17.95 3.77 10.65
CA MET A 9 17.72 5.12 10.11
C MET A 9 18.86 5.62 9.23
N ALA A 10 20.11 5.38 9.61
CA ALA A 10 21.28 5.75 8.81
C ALA A 10 21.35 4.94 7.50
N SER A 11 21.01 3.65 7.52
CA SER A 11 20.96 2.78 6.33
C SER A 11 19.83 3.14 5.35
N MET A 12 18.90 3.99 5.77
CA MET A 12 17.82 4.51 4.93
C MET A 12 18.23 5.80 4.20
N TRP A 13 19.36 6.42 4.58
CA TRP A 13 19.91 7.60 3.92
C TRP A 13 20.64 7.22 2.61
N HIS A 14 20.30 7.88 1.49
CA HIS A 14 20.83 7.59 0.15
C HIS A 14 20.65 6.15 -0.37
N ARG A 15 19.48 5.53 -0.13
CA ARG A 15 19.18 4.25 -0.79
C ARG A 15 19.16 4.37 -2.31
N PHE A 16 19.90 3.48 -2.95
CA PHE A 16 19.92 3.31 -4.41
C PHE A 16 18.50 3.20 -4.99
N ILE A 17 18.34 3.69 -6.22
CA ILE A 17 17.09 3.54 -6.97
C ILE A 17 16.88 2.04 -7.23
N TYR A 18 15.77 1.51 -6.75
CA TYR A 18 15.42 0.12 -6.97
C TYR A 18 14.80 -0.05 -8.35
N ILE A 19 14.89 -1.25 -8.93
CA ILE A 19 14.39 -1.49 -10.29
C ILE A 19 12.91 -1.15 -10.43
N ASP A 20 12.11 -1.39 -9.40
CA ASP A 20 10.68 -1.08 -9.42
C ASP A 20 10.38 0.41 -9.28
N ASP A 21 11.26 1.19 -8.65
CA ASP A 21 11.13 2.66 -8.66
C ASP A 21 11.22 3.17 -10.10
N ALA A 22 12.14 2.61 -10.89
CA ALA A 22 12.30 2.95 -12.30
C ALA A 22 11.10 2.45 -13.12
N PHE A 23 10.66 1.20 -12.92
CA PHE A 23 9.58 0.60 -13.69
C PHE A 23 8.22 1.28 -13.46
N PHE A 24 7.80 1.45 -12.20
CA PHE A 24 6.54 2.12 -11.89
C PHE A 24 6.62 3.64 -12.03
N GLY A 25 7.81 4.21 -11.82
CA GLY A 25 8.09 5.60 -12.12
C GLY A 25 7.89 5.91 -13.61
N GLU A 26 8.48 5.11 -14.51
CA GLU A 26 8.34 5.27 -15.95
C GLU A 26 6.87 5.25 -16.39
N GLN A 27 6.11 4.26 -15.92
CA GLN A 27 4.67 4.17 -16.20
C GLN A 27 3.91 5.42 -15.74
N SER A 28 4.22 5.91 -14.55
CA SER A 28 3.63 7.12 -13.97
C SER A 28 4.02 8.39 -14.74
N PHE A 29 5.27 8.46 -15.19
CA PHE A 29 5.79 9.56 -15.99
C PHE A 29 5.05 9.69 -17.32
N TRP A 30 4.91 8.58 -18.06
CA TRP A 30 4.23 8.60 -19.35
C TRP A 30 2.74 8.92 -19.21
N LEU A 31 2.10 8.41 -18.16
CA LEU A 31 0.73 8.83 -17.86
C LEU A 31 0.63 10.32 -17.55
N ALA A 32 1.56 10.87 -16.77
CA ALA A 32 1.58 12.29 -16.44
C ALA A 32 1.80 13.17 -17.68
N LYS A 33 2.70 12.74 -18.58
CA LYS A 33 3.14 13.49 -19.77
C LYS A 33 2.19 13.39 -20.95
N GLU A 34 1.71 12.19 -21.27
CA GLU A 34 0.98 11.89 -22.50
C GLU A 34 -0.45 11.35 -22.25
N GLY A 35 -0.82 11.09 -21.00
CA GLY A 35 -2.12 10.49 -20.67
C GLY A 35 -2.22 9.00 -21.01
N VAL A 36 -1.12 8.36 -21.40
CA VAL A 36 -1.05 6.94 -21.75
C VAL A 36 0.05 6.29 -20.95
N VAL A 37 -0.26 5.17 -20.28
CA VAL A 37 0.75 4.33 -19.63
C VAL A 37 1.46 3.51 -20.69
N LYS A 38 2.79 3.55 -20.71
CA LYS A 38 3.66 2.76 -21.57
C LYS A 38 4.98 2.50 -20.85
N THR A 39 5.76 1.58 -21.39
CA THR A 39 7.09 1.22 -20.89
C THR A 39 8.05 1.27 -22.07
N ALA A 40 8.73 2.40 -22.26
CA ALA A 40 9.67 2.60 -23.36
C ALA A 40 10.93 1.73 -23.21
N THR A 41 11.15 1.15 -22.03
CA THR A 41 12.19 0.14 -21.79
C THR A 41 11.81 -1.26 -22.33
N LEU A 42 10.56 -1.49 -22.74
CA LEU A 42 10.07 -2.76 -23.32
C LEU A 42 9.70 -2.58 -24.80
N ILE A 43 10.68 -2.17 -25.61
CA ILE A 43 10.54 -1.93 -27.05
C ILE A 43 10.15 -3.23 -27.78
N ASP A 44 9.20 -3.14 -28.71
CA ASP A 44 8.70 -4.27 -29.51
C ASP A 44 8.14 -5.46 -28.71
N PHE A 45 7.91 -5.28 -27.40
CA PHE A 45 7.35 -6.32 -26.54
C PHE A 45 5.84 -6.12 -26.38
N LEU A 46 5.05 -6.82 -27.19
CA LEU A 46 3.58 -6.80 -27.15
C LEU A 46 2.96 -5.38 -27.25
N GLY A 47 3.69 -4.42 -27.84
CA GLY A 47 3.26 -3.02 -27.95
C GLY A 47 3.26 -2.26 -26.61
N CYS A 48 3.92 -2.77 -25.56
CA CYS A 48 4.00 -2.12 -24.24
C CYS A 48 4.68 -0.75 -24.30
N ASP A 49 5.54 -0.53 -25.28
CA ASP A 49 6.22 0.72 -25.60
C ASP A 49 5.27 1.78 -26.19
N HIS A 50 4.13 1.37 -26.76
CA HIS A 50 3.07 2.27 -27.19
C HIS A 50 1.97 2.43 -26.13
N ARG A 51 1.53 1.32 -25.55
CA ARG A 51 0.48 1.31 -24.52
C ARG A 51 0.52 0.01 -23.70
N LEU A 52 0.67 0.17 -22.39
CA LEU A 52 0.56 -0.90 -21.42
C LEU A 52 -0.83 -0.90 -20.79
N PHE A 53 -1.54 -2.02 -20.90
CA PHE A 53 -2.88 -2.18 -20.30
C PHE A 53 -2.87 -2.85 -18.92
N SER A 54 -1.87 -3.69 -18.66
CA SER A 54 -1.72 -4.41 -17.40
C SER A 54 -0.72 -3.70 -16.50
N TYR A 55 -1.21 -2.94 -15.53
CA TYR A 55 -0.40 -2.23 -14.55
C TYR A 55 -1.20 -1.93 -13.27
N HIS A 56 -0.50 -1.49 -12.23
CA HIS A 56 -1.07 -1.12 -10.93
C HIS A 56 -1.80 0.22 -10.98
N LYS A 57 -3.06 0.22 -11.42
CA LYS A 57 -3.82 1.44 -11.76
C LYS A 57 -3.77 2.53 -10.70
N LEU A 58 -4.14 2.23 -9.45
CA LEU A 58 -4.14 3.25 -8.40
C LEU A 58 -2.72 3.76 -8.10
N ASN A 59 -1.74 2.86 -8.02
CA ASN A 59 -0.35 3.20 -7.79
C ASN A 59 0.16 4.18 -8.87
N ILE A 60 -0.03 3.83 -10.15
CA ILE A 60 0.43 4.63 -11.30
C ILE A 60 -0.32 5.97 -11.41
N PHE A 61 -1.61 6.00 -11.08
CA PHE A 61 -2.39 7.25 -11.11
C PHE A 61 -1.94 8.23 -10.03
N ILE A 62 -1.69 7.74 -8.81
CA ILE A 62 -1.13 8.56 -7.73
C ILE A 62 0.29 8.99 -8.07
N GLY A 63 1.12 8.10 -8.65
CA GLY A 63 2.45 8.45 -9.13
C GLY A 63 2.41 9.58 -10.16
N ALA A 64 1.52 9.50 -11.15
CA ALA A 64 1.35 10.53 -12.18
C ALA A 64 0.89 11.87 -11.57
N LEU A 65 -0.01 11.83 -10.58
CA LEU A 65 -0.41 13.03 -9.83
C LEU A 65 0.77 13.65 -9.10
N LEU A 66 1.56 12.85 -8.38
CA LEU A 66 2.75 13.33 -7.67
C LEU A 66 3.76 13.95 -8.63
N ILE A 67 3.97 13.35 -9.80
CA ILE A 67 4.85 13.91 -10.84
C ILE A 67 4.33 15.25 -11.36
N LYS A 68 3.00 15.40 -11.54
CA LYS A 68 2.42 16.68 -11.96
C LYS A 68 2.55 17.77 -10.89
N VAL A 69 2.48 17.42 -9.61
CA VAL A 69 2.54 18.39 -8.50
C VAL A 69 3.98 18.76 -8.13
N PHE A 70 4.89 17.79 -8.06
CA PHE A 70 6.25 17.96 -7.53
C PHE A 70 7.33 17.90 -8.61
N GLY A 71 6.98 17.60 -9.86
CA GLY A 71 7.92 17.29 -10.92
C GLY A 71 8.44 15.85 -10.85
N TRP A 72 9.23 15.46 -11.86
CA TRP A 72 9.84 14.13 -11.90
C TRP A 72 10.92 14.00 -10.82
N SER A 73 10.63 13.19 -9.80
CA SER A 73 11.56 12.84 -8.75
C SER A 73 11.13 11.52 -8.10
N VAL A 74 12.12 10.72 -7.70
CA VAL A 74 11.87 9.44 -6.99
C VAL A 74 11.42 9.70 -5.55
N ASN A 75 11.80 10.83 -4.95
CA ASN A 75 11.54 11.09 -3.53
C ASN A 75 10.04 11.21 -3.20
N PRO A 76 9.21 12.00 -3.94
CA PRO A 76 7.77 12.02 -3.71
C PRO A 76 7.11 10.65 -3.87
N LEU A 77 7.56 9.87 -4.87
CA LEU A 77 7.05 8.53 -5.14
C LEU A 77 7.36 7.53 -4.01
N ARG A 78 8.55 7.60 -3.42
CA ARG A 78 8.89 6.77 -2.24
C ARG A 78 8.18 7.24 -0.98
N PHE A 79 8.06 8.56 -0.80
CA PHE A 79 7.47 9.14 0.40
C PHE A 79 6.01 8.75 0.58
N ILE A 80 5.23 8.64 -0.51
CA ILE A 80 3.84 8.21 -0.41
C ILE A 80 3.72 6.78 0.14
N THR A 81 4.65 5.87 -0.20
CA THR A 81 4.65 4.51 0.37
C THR A 81 4.92 4.52 1.88
N LEU A 82 5.81 5.40 2.34
CA LEU A 82 6.05 5.60 3.78
C LEU A 82 4.81 6.14 4.51
N VAL A 83 4.07 7.06 3.88
CA VAL A 83 2.78 7.54 4.43
C VAL A 83 1.79 6.39 4.62
N PHE A 84 1.70 5.47 3.65
CA PHE A 84 0.85 4.28 3.78
C PHE A 84 1.32 3.32 4.88
N LEU A 85 2.63 3.14 5.08
CA LEU A 85 3.15 2.35 6.21
C LEU A 85 2.77 2.98 7.55
N ILE A 86 2.95 4.30 7.71
CA ILE A 86 2.58 5.01 8.94
C ILE A 86 1.07 4.90 9.17
N GLY A 87 0.27 5.09 8.12
CA GLY A 87 -1.18 4.91 8.16
C GLY A 87 -1.58 3.49 8.58
N PHE A 88 -0.88 2.47 8.08
CA PHE A 88 -1.10 1.09 8.49
C PHE A 88 -0.78 0.86 9.96
N LEU A 89 0.37 1.34 10.45
CA LEU A 89 0.73 1.22 11.88
C LEU A 89 -0.27 1.95 12.78
N TRP A 90 -0.81 3.07 12.32
CA TRP A 90 -1.87 3.80 13.00
C TRP A 90 -3.16 2.98 13.10
N VAL A 91 -3.62 2.40 11.99
CA VAL A 91 -4.80 1.50 11.98
C VAL A 91 -4.56 0.28 12.86
N LEU A 92 -3.37 -0.33 12.78
CA LEU A 92 -2.98 -1.47 13.60
C LEU A 92 -3.04 -1.13 15.10
N TYR A 93 -2.53 0.03 15.50
CA TYR A 93 -2.62 0.49 16.89
C TYR A 93 -4.08 0.54 17.37
N TYR A 94 -4.99 1.10 16.55
CA TYR A 94 -6.40 1.16 16.93
C TYR A 94 -7.10 -0.21 16.90
N PHE A 95 -6.70 -1.12 16.01
CA PHE A 95 -7.17 -2.49 16.01
C PHE A 95 -6.86 -3.18 17.35
N PHE A 96 -5.62 -3.09 17.82
CA PHE A 96 -5.23 -3.62 19.15
C PHE A 96 -5.97 -2.92 20.28
N LYS A 97 -6.13 -1.58 20.19
CA LYS A 97 -6.84 -0.80 21.21
C LYS A 97 -8.34 -1.13 21.28
N SER A 98 -8.98 -1.50 20.18
CA SER A 98 -10.39 -1.91 20.17
C SER A 98 -10.61 -3.36 20.62
N ASN A 99 -9.57 -4.19 20.60
CA ASN A 99 -9.63 -5.63 20.86
C ASN A 99 -8.82 -6.01 22.11
N LYS A 100 -8.91 -5.20 23.18
CA LYS A 100 -8.12 -5.40 24.41
C LYS A 100 -8.42 -6.68 25.16
N ASP A 101 -9.61 -7.23 24.98
CA ASP A 101 -10.00 -8.50 25.61
C ASP A 101 -9.16 -9.68 25.08
N TRP A 102 -8.64 -9.54 23.85
CA TRP A 102 -7.83 -10.56 23.18
C TRP A 102 -6.35 -10.20 23.16
N PHE A 103 -6.01 -8.91 23.15
CA PHE A 103 -4.64 -8.46 22.95
C PHE A 103 -4.12 -7.54 24.05
N SER A 104 -2.96 -7.90 24.59
CA SER A 104 -2.17 -7.04 25.48
C SER A 104 -1.28 -6.06 24.70
N ARG A 105 -0.70 -5.09 25.42
CA ARG A 105 0.30 -4.15 24.88
C ARG A 105 1.52 -4.88 24.31
N ASP A 106 1.93 -5.99 24.90
CA ASP A 106 3.11 -6.74 24.46
C ASP A 106 2.88 -7.37 23.09
N HIS A 107 1.67 -7.86 22.80
CA HIS A 107 1.30 -8.37 21.47
C HIS A 107 1.45 -7.28 20.40
N LEU A 108 1.03 -6.04 20.68
CA LEU A 108 1.22 -4.92 19.77
C LEU A 108 2.71 -4.64 19.54
N ILE A 109 3.52 -4.59 20.61
CA ILE A 109 4.96 -4.33 20.52
C ILE A 109 5.65 -5.41 19.68
N VAL A 110 5.36 -6.67 19.94
CA VAL A 110 5.90 -7.81 19.18
C VAL A 110 5.45 -7.76 17.72
N THR A 111 4.18 -7.46 17.45
CA THR A 111 3.67 -7.34 16.07
C THR A 111 4.37 -6.22 15.31
N VAL A 112 4.49 -5.03 15.92
CA VAL A 112 5.20 -3.89 15.31
C VAL A 112 6.68 -4.24 15.10
N PHE A 113 7.31 -4.92 16.05
CA PHE A 113 8.68 -5.39 15.90
C PHE A 113 8.82 -6.33 14.70
N ILE A 114 7.97 -7.36 14.57
CA ILE A 114 7.99 -8.30 13.44
C ILE A 114 7.83 -7.57 12.11
N ILE A 115 6.92 -6.60 12.04
CA ILE A 115 6.65 -5.84 10.82
C ILE A 115 7.84 -4.95 10.44
N LEU A 116 8.40 -4.21 11.39
CA LEU A 116 9.51 -3.27 11.14
C LEU A 116 10.86 -3.95 10.97
N PHE A 117 11.03 -5.17 11.49
CA PHE A 117 12.24 -5.98 11.29
C PHE A 117 12.12 -6.93 10.08
N ASN A 118 10.97 -6.98 9.42
CA ASN A 118 10.84 -7.72 8.18
C ASN A 118 11.59 -6.95 7.04
N PRO A 119 12.62 -7.56 6.44
CA PRO A 119 13.44 -6.88 5.44
C PRO A 119 12.65 -6.47 4.18
N LEU A 120 11.59 -7.19 3.82
CA LEU A 120 10.74 -6.85 2.67
C LEU A 120 9.87 -5.63 2.97
N ILE A 121 9.30 -5.53 4.17
CA ILE A 121 8.56 -4.32 4.58
C ILE A 121 9.49 -3.12 4.59
N VAL A 122 10.69 -3.28 5.11
CA VAL A 122 11.72 -2.24 5.11
C VAL A 122 12.16 -1.85 3.70
N LEU A 123 12.27 -2.80 2.77
CA LEU A 123 12.60 -2.50 1.38
C LEU A 123 11.45 -1.74 0.72
N TYR A 124 10.23 -2.26 0.82
CA TYR A 124 9.06 -1.71 0.14
C TYR A 124 8.56 -0.40 0.75
N ALA A 125 8.81 -0.14 2.03
CA ALA A 125 8.53 1.17 2.65
C ALA A 125 9.28 2.34 1.97
N PHE A 126 10.39 2.04 1.30
CA PHE A 126 11.25 3.03 0.62
C PHE A 126 11.34 2.78 -0.88
N THR A 127 10.41 2.00 -1.43
CA THR A 127 10.29 1.73 -2.86
C THR A 127 8.90 2.17 -3.30
N PHE A 128 8.75 2.71 -4.51
CA PHE A 128 7.45 3.05 -5.06
C PHE A 128 6.69 1.80 -5.54
N ARG A 129 6.31 0.96 -4.56
CA ARG A 129 5.74 -0.37 -4.75
C ARG A 129 4.38 -0.49 -4.06
N PRO A 130 3.40 -1.19 -4.65
CA PRO A 130 2.02 -1.20 -4.18
C PRO A 130 1.76 -2.05 -2.93
N GLU A 131 2.68 -2.92 -2.51
CA GLU A 131 2.44 -3.93 -1.47
C GLU A 131 2.09 -3.33 -0.11
N ILE A 132 2.78 -2.27 0.29
CA ILE A 132 2.49 -1.56 1.56
C ILE A 132 1.11 -0.89 1.51
N TRP A 133 0.67 -0.46 0.32
CA TRP A 133 -0.62 0.18 0.13
C TRP A 133 -1.74 -0.86 0.22
N VAL A 134 -1.52 -2.05 -0.37
CA VAL A 134 -2.42 -3.21 -0.22
C VAL A 134 -2.53 -3.63 1.24
N MET A 135 -1.41 -3.64 1.97
CA MET A 135 -1.40 -3.93 3.41
C MET A 135 -2.27 -2.92 4.19
N PHE A 136 -2.13 -1.62 3.90
CA PHE A 136 -2.95 -0.57 4.51
C PHE A 136 -4.44 -0.73 4.19
N PHE A 137 -4.80 -0.74 2.90
CA PHE A 137 -6.18 -0.78 2.46
C PHE A 137 -6.86 -2.09 2.85
N GLY A 138 -6.18 -3.21 2.66
CA GLY A 138 -6.70 -4.54 2.96
C GLY A 138 -6.94 -4.76 4.45
N PHE A 139 -5.97 -4.42 5.30
CA PHE A 139 -6.15 -4.56 6.75
C PHE A 139 -7.23 -3.61 7.29
N SER A 140 -7.28 -2.38 6.77
CA SER A 140 -8.34 -1.43 7.13
C SER A 140 -9.72 -1.93 6.70
N SER A 141 -9.83 -2.52 5.51
CA SER A 141 -11.06 -3.17 5.04
C SER A 141 -11.50 -4.28 6.00
N TYR A 142 -10.59 -5.19 6.34
CA TYR A 142 -10.86 -6.29 7.27
C TYR A 142 -11.40 -5.77 8.62
N TRP A 143 -10.69 -4.83 9.23
CA TRP A 143 -11.06 -4.32 10.56
C TRP A 143 -12.41 -3.58 10.55
N LEU A 144 -12.71 -2.82 9.49
CA LEU A 144 -14.02 -2.18 9.37
C LEU A 144 -15.13 -3.20 9.14
N LEU A 145 -14.88 -4.27 8.37
CA LEU A 145 -15.86 -5.34 8.18
C LEU A 145 -16.21 -5.99 9.52
N GLU A 146 -15.21 -6.37 10.31
CA GLU A 146 -15.39 -6.90 11.66
C GLU A 146 -16.24 -5.96 12.53
N LYS A 147 -15.89 -4.66 12.54
CA LYS A 147 -16.64 -3.66 13.29
C LYS A 147 -18.08 -3.48 12.81
N SER A 148 -18.39 -3.75 11.54
CA SER A 148 -19.73 -3.56 11.01
C SER A 148 -20.76 -4.48 11.65
N PHE A 149 -20.35 -5.65 12.15
CA PHE A 149 -21.24 -6.63 12.80
C PHE A 149 -21.73 -6.23 14.20
N VAL A 150 -21.06 -5.30 14.86
CA VAL A 150 -21.33 -4.91 16.25
C VAL A 150 -21.73 -3.45 16.44
N ASN A 151 -21.72 -2.63 15.37
CA ASN A 151 -21.98 -1.20 15.47
C ASN A 151 -23.37 -0.79 14.95
N THR A 152 -24.00 0.19 15.60
CA THR A 152 -25.28 0.80 15.17
C THR A 152 -25.22 1.50 13.81
N HIS A 153 -24.02 1.90 13.35
CA HIS A 153 -23.78 2.47 12.02
C HIS A 153 -23.20 1.47 11.01
N ALA A 154 -23.58 0.19 11.13
CA ALA A 154 -23.09 -0.94 10.35
C ALA A 154 -22.97 -0.65 8.85
N GLN A 155 -24.00 -0.06 8.23
CA GLN A 155 -24.04 0.18 6.78
C GLN A 155 -22.93 1.12 6.29
N ARG A 156 -22.69 2.24 6.98
CA ARG A 156 -21.64 3.20 6.56
C ARG A 156 -20.25 2.59 6.69
N ILE A 157 -20.03 1.85 7.77
CA ILE A 157 -18.77 1.14 8.03
C ILE A 157 -18.54 0.05 6.98
N LEU A 158 -19.59 -0.70 6.64
CA LEU A 158 -19.56 -1.76 5.63
C LEU A 158 -19.25 -1.21 4.23
N ILE A 159 -19.88 -0.10 3.83
CA ILE A 159 -19.59 0.57 2.56
C ILE A 159 -18.11 1.00 2.53
N LEU A 160 -17.62 1.64 3.60
CA LEU A 160 -16.23 2.05 3.67
C LEU A 160 -15.26 0.86 3.62
N SER A 161 -15.60 -0.25 4.29
CA SER A 161 -14.83 -1.51 4.20
C SER A 161 -14.73 -1.98 2.74
N GLY A 162 -15.86 -2.11 2.05
CA GLY A 162 -15.88 -2.51 0.63
C GLY A 162 -15.10 -1.57 -0.28
N MET A 163 -15.17 -0.25 -0.04
CA MET A 163 -14.38 0.74 -0.78
C MET A 163 -12.87 0.51 -0.59
N LEU A 164 -12.42 0.23 0.65
CA LEU A 164 -11.01 -0.04 0.93
C LEU A 164 -10.56 -1.38 0.31
N ALA A 165 -11.39 -2.43 0.31
CA ALA A 165 -11.09 -3.66 -0.43
C ALA A 165 -10.91 -3.40 -1.93
N GLY A 166 -11.79 -2.56 -2.51
CA GLY A 166 -11.68 -2.12 -3.90
C GLY A 166 -10.39 -1.33 -4.16
N LEU A 167 -9.99 -0.43 -3.26
CA LEU A 167 -8.73 0.31 -3.37
C LEU A 167 -7.52 -0.61 -3.26
N ALA A 168 -7.54 -1.63 -2.40
CA ALA A 168 -6.50 -2.65 -2.33
C ALA A 168 -6.35 -3.37 -3.68
N PHE A 169 -7.46 -3.79 -4.29
CA PHE A 169 -7.48 -4.42 -5.61
C PHE A 169 -6.99 -3.48 -6.73
N LEU A 170 -7.41 -2.22 -6.72
CA LEU A 170 -6.95 -1.22 -7.71
C LEU A 170 -5.45 -0.89 -7.55
N THR A 171 -4.89 -1.09 -6.36
CA THR A 171 -3.46 -0.95 -6.12
C THR A 171 -2.70 -2.14 -6.68
N HIS A 172 -3.14 -3.37 -6.41
CA HIS A 172 -2.51 -4.59 -6.90
C HIS A 172 -3.55 -5.72 -7.02
N LEU A 173 -3.40 -6.58 -8.04
CA LEU A 173 -4.32 -7.70 -8.28
C LEU A 173 -4.50 -8.61 -7.04
N ASN A 174 -3.42 -8.92 -6.33
CA ASN A 174 -3.45 -9.64 -5.05
C ASN A 174 -4.44 -9.04 -4.01
N GLY A 175 -4.73 -7.74 -4.06
CA GLY A 175 -5.72 -7.11 -3.21
C GLY A 175 -7.17 -7.59 -3.45
N LEU A 176 -7.43 -8.29 -4.56
CA LEU A 176 -8.71 -8.95 -4.84
C LEU A 176 -9.13 -9.90 -3.70
N ILE A 177 -8.16 -10.50 -3.00
CA ILE A 177 -8.44 -11.42 -1.89
C ILE A 177 -9.32 -10.78 -0.81
N PHE A 178 -9.16 -9.48 -0.53
CA PHE A 178 -9.98 -8.78 0.47
C PHE A 178 -11.43 -8.64 0.02
N SER A 179 -11.66 -8.40 -1.27
CA SER A 179 -13.02 -8.29 -1.81
C SER A 179 -13.73 -9.65 -1.79
N VAL A 180 -13.04 -10.71 -2.23
CA VAL A 180 -13.59 -12.07 -2.27
C VAL A 180 -13.82 -12.61 -0.85
N ALA A 181 -12.83 -12.51 0.04
CA ALA A 181 -12.96 -12.96 1.42
C ALA A 181 -14.04 -12.18 2.18
N GLY A 182 -14.10 -10.86 1.99
CA GLY A 182 -15.14 -10.03 2.61
C GLY A 182 -16.54 -10.40 2.15
N LEU A 183 -16.73 -10.64 0.85
CA LEU A 183 -18.01 -11.13 0.31
C LEU A 183 -18.39 -12.49 0.90
N MET A 184 -17.45 -13.43 0.99
CA MET A 184 -17.70 -14.74 1.58
C MET A 184 -18.15 -14.63 3.05
N VAL A 185 -17.49 -13.77 3.84
CA VAL A 185 -17.89 -13.53 5.23
C VAL A 185 -19.31 -12.97 5.30
N LEU A 186 -19.67 -12.02 4.43
CA LEU A 186 -21.02 -11.42 4.40
C LEU A 186 -22.12 -12.39 3.96
N LEU A 187 -21.77 -13.41 3.16
CA LEU A 187 -22.72 -14.46 2.75
C LEU A 187 -22.93 -15.53 3.82
N LEU A 188 -21.96 -15.71 4.72
CA LEU A 188 -21.97 -16.75 5.76
C LEU A 188 -22.44 -16.24 7.13
N ALA A 189 -22.34 -14.93 7.38
CA ALA A 189 -22.77 -14.28 8.62
C ALA A 189 -24.29 -14.05 8.66
#